data_AF-A0A382V1D8-F1
#
_entry.id   AF-A0A382V1D8-F1
#
_cell.length_a   1.000
_cell.length_b   1.000
_cell.length_c   1.000
_cell.angle_alpha   90.00
_cell.angle_beta   90.00
_cell.angle_gamma   90.00
#
_symmetry.space_group_name_H-M   'P 1'
#
loop_
_entity.id
_entity.type
_entity.pdbx_description
1 polymer ?
#
loop_
_entity_poly.entity_id
_entity_poly.type
_entity_poly.pdbx_seq_one_letter_code
_entity_poly.pdbx_strand_id
1 'polypeptide(L)'
;EIAAATATGQTGGVIYTEYLTRLSAGFFRAVNISALVIQFLLVSRIIRFLGVGIGLMILPAIAVGGYGLIALFPVLPVIRMVKIAENSTDYSLQNTVRNILFLPTTREQKYKGKQVVDSFFVRLGDAMQAVVVFVGTSVLAASLASFAAFNAIIAIVWMVLAFMIGKKYRQRTATNEPSD
;
A
#
# COMPACT_ATOMS: atom_id res chain seq x y z
N GLU A 1 -24.13 -16.66 34.69
CA GLU A 1 -24.18 -15.71 33.55
C GLU A 1 -23.69 -16.30 32.22
N ILE A 2 -22.55 -17.00 32.17
CA ILE A 2 -22.00 -17.55 30.90
C ILE A 2 -22.96 -18.57 30.24
N ALA A 3 -23.69 -19.37 31.02
CA ALA A 3 -24.63 -20.36 30.49
C ALA A 3 -25.88 -19.77 29.81
N ALA A 4 -26.28 -18.53 30.14
CA ALA A 4 -27.45 -17.87 29.54
C ALA A 4 -27.12 -17.21 28.19
N ALA A 5 -25.86 -16.82 27.97
CA ALA A 5 -25.38 -16.22 26.72
C ALA A 5 -25.19 -17.26 25.59
N THR A 6 -25.06 -18.55 25.93
CA THR A 6 -24.87 -19.63 24.97
C THR A 6 -26.16 -19.98 24.23
N ALA A 7 -27.33 -19.72 24.83
CA ALA A 7 -28.64 -20.00 24.24
C ALA A 7 -29.12 -18.95 23.21
N THR A 8 -28.53 -17.75 23.19
CA THR A 8 -29.00 -16.59 22.40
C THR A 8 -28.18 -16.29 21.14
N GLY A 9 -27.23 -17.16 20.74
CA GLY A 9 -26.32 -16.89 19.60
C GLY A 9 -25.29 -15.79 19.87
N GLN A 10 -25.35 -15.12 21.04
CA GLN A 10 -24.45 -14.07 21.47
C GLN A 10 -23.03 -14.59 21.76
N THR A 11 -22.90 -15.82 22.28
CA THR A 11 -21.58 -16.41 22.55
C THR A 11 -20.77 -16.66 21.27
N GLY A 12 -21.44 -17.04 20.17
CA GLY A 12 -20.79 -17.18 18.87
C GLY A 12 -20.25 -15.83 18.39
N GLY A 13 -21.08 -14.80 18.39
CA GLY A 13 -20.69 -13.44 17.99
C GLY A 13 -19.50 -12.89 18.77
N VAL A 14 -19.45 -13.11 20.09
CA VAL A 14 -18.33 -12.69 20.95
C VAL A 14 -17.04 -13.45 20.63
N ILE A 15 -17.11 -14.76 20.37
CA ILE A 15 -15.92 -15.55 19.98
C ILE A 15 -15.40 -15.14 18.58
N TYR A 16 -16.30 -14.88 17.62
CA TYR A 16 -15.89 -14.42 16.29
C TYR A 16 -15.23 -13.04 16.34
N THR A 17 -15.77 -12.09 17.11
CA THR A 17 -15.18 -10.76 17.25
C THR A 17 -13.84 -10.80 17.97
N GLU A 18 -13.68 -11.66 18.98
CA GLU A 18 -12.41 -11.88 19.67
C GLU A 18 -11.35 -12.46 18.72
N TYR A 19 -11.72 -13.45 17.90
CA TYR A 19 -10.84 -14.01 16.87
C TYR A 19 -10.39 -12.97 15.85
N LEU A 20 -11.32 -12.19 15.29
CA LEU A 20 -11.02 -11.12 14.33
C LEU A 20 -10.15 -10.03 14.96
N THR A 21 -10.41 -9.69 16.22
CA THR A 21 -9.63 -8.71 16.98
C THR A 21 -8.19 -9.21 17.16
N ARG A 22 -8.00 -10.45 17.58
CA ARG A 22 -6.67 -11.04 17.76
C ARG A 22 -5.90 -11.13 16.44
N LEU A 23 -6.57 -11.51 15.36
CA LEU A 23 -5.98 -11.58 14.03
C LEU A 23 -5.55 -10.19 13.54
N SER A 24 -6.42 -9.19 13.68
CA SER A 24 -6.15 -7.80 13.27
C SER A 24 -5.05 -7.17 14.12
N ALA A 25 -5.09 -7.35 15.44
CA ALA A 25 -4.05 -6.87 16.35
C ALA A 25 -2.68 -7.49 16.01
N GLY A 26 -2.63 -8.79 15.72
CA GLY A 26 -1.41 -9.46 15.28
C GLY A 26 -0.91 -8.98 13.92
N PHE A 27 -1.82 -8.64 13.00
CA PHE A 27 -1.49 -8.03 11.71
C PHE A 27 -0.88 -6.64 11.87
N PHE A 28 -1.56 -5.72 12.55
CA PHE A 28 -1.08 -4.35 12.74
C PHE A 28 0.22 -4.30 13.56
N ARG A 29 0.38 -5.19 14.54
CA ARG A 29 1.65 -5.34 15.26
C ARG A 29 2.79 -5.69 14.31
N ALA A 30 2.60 -6.67 13.43
CA ALA A 30 3.62 -7.07 12.47
C ALA A 30 3.93 -5.95 11.48
N VAL A 31 2.91 -5.24 10.97
CA VAL A 31 3.06 -4.09 10.08
C VAL A 31 3.90 -3.00 10.75
N ASN A 32 3.50 -2.56 11.95
CA ASN A 32 4.13 -1.42 12.62
C ASN A 32 5.58 -1.73 13.03
N ILE A 33 5.85 -2.92 13.58
CA ILE A 33 7.22 -3.32 13.91
C ILE A 33 8.07 -3.37 12.64
N SER A 34 7.57 -3.99 11.56
CA SER A 34 8.30 -4.05 10.30
C SER A 34 8.54 -2.66 9.71
N ALA A 35 7.54 -1.78 9.76
CA ALA A 35 7.65 -0.40 9.28
C ALA A 35 8.72 0.38 10.05
N LEU A 36 8.77 0.23 11.37
CA LEU A 36 9.80 0.87 12.20
C LEU A 36 11.21 0.35 11.84
N VAL A 37 11.36 -0.97 11.69
CA VAL A 37 12.65 -1.58 11.28
C VAL A 37 13.08 -1.07 9.91
N ILE A 38 12.16 -1.04 8.94
CA ILE A 38 12.43 -0.51 7.59
C ILE A 38 12.81 0.97 7.69
N GLN A 39 12.06 1.77 8.43
CA GLN A 39 12.28 3.21 8.57
C GLN A 39 13.67 3.53 9.15
N PHE A 40 14.07 2.88 10.24
CA PHE A 40 15.33 3.19 10.90
C PHE A 40 16.55 2.61 10.17
N LEU A 41 16.44 1.40 9.63
CA LEU A 41 17.60 0.67 9.09
C LEU A 41 17.70 0.73 7.57
N LEU A 42 16.57 0.57 6.87
CA LEU A 42 16.56 0.42 5.41
C LEU A 42 16.37 1.75 4.68
N VAL A 43 15.48 2.64 5.13
CA VAL A 43 15.17 3.88 4.41
C VAL A 43 16.40 4.76 4.22
N SER A 44 17.16 5.01 5.30
CA SER A 44 18.39 5.81 5.24
C SER A 44 19.44 5.20 4.29
N ARG A 45 19.59 3.87 4.31
CA ARG A 45 20.53 3.14 3.47
C ARG A 45 20.09 3.13 2.00
N ILE A 46 18.82 2.85 1.72
CA ILE A 46 18.27 2.83 0.36
C ILE A 46 18.41 4.22 -0.27
N ILE A 47 17.99 5.28 0.42
CA ILE A 47 18.05 6.64 -0.15
C ILE A 47 19.51 7.06 -0.40
N ARG A 48 20.42 6.75 0.53
CA ARG A 48 21.84 7.14 0.41
C ARG A 48 22.58 6.40 -0.70
N PHE A 49 22.38 5.08 -0.83
CA PHE A 49 23.17 4.25 -1.74
C PHE A 49 22.47 3.94 -3.07
N LEU A 50 21.14 3.79 -3.08
CA LEU A 50 20.35 3.41 -4.25
C LEU A 50 19.58 4.60 -4.84
N GLY A 51 19.40 5.66 -4.06
CA GLY A 51 18.71 6.88 -4.49
C GLY A 51 17.19 6.77 -4.47
N VAL A 52 16.55 7.93 -4.71
CA VAL A 52 15.09 8.12 -4.63
C VAL A 52 14.35 7.32 -5.69
N GLY A 53 14.93 7.19 -6.89
CA GLY A 53 14.32 6.46 -8.00
C GLY A 53 14.10 4.98 -7.68
N ILE A 54 15.11 4.30 -7.11
CA ILE A 54 14.97 2.90 -6.68
C ILE A 54 14.01 2.81 -5.49
N GLY A 55 14.10 3.72 -4.52
CA GLY A 55 13.17 3.81 -3.40
C GLY A 55 11.70 3.84 -3.83
N LEU A 56 11.38 4.59 -4.89
CA LEU A 56 10.03 4.74 -5.44
C LEU A 56 9.49 3.45 -6.10
N MET A 57 10.38 2.57 -6.57
CA MET A 57 10.01 1.33 -7.27
C MET A 57 9.79 0.15 -6.32
N ILE A 58 10.29 0.20 -5.08
CA ILE A 58 10.25 -0.93 -4.14
C ILE A 58 8.81 -1.31 -3.80
N LEU A 59 7.94 -0.34 -3.48
CA LEU A 59 6.55 -0.64 -3.14
C LEU A 59 5.75 -1.21 -4.34
N PRO A 60 5.80 -0.61 -5.55
CA PRO A 60 5.22 -1.24 -6.75
C PRO A 60 5.76 -2.65 -7.03
N ALA A 61 7.04 -2.92 -6.77
CA ALA A 61 7.62 -4.26 -6.93
C ALA A 61 7.05 -5.27 -5.95
N ILE A 62 6.90 -4.88 -4.68
CA ILE A 62 6.21 -5.69 -3.67
C ILE A 62 4.75 -5.95 -4.10
N ALA A 63 4.06 -4.94 -4.65
CA ALA A 63 2.69 -5.09 -5.11
C ALA A 63 2.59 -6.08 -6.29
N VAL A 64 3.39 -5.92 -7.35
CA VAL A 64 3.38 -6.84 -8.51
C VAL A 64 3.67 -8.27 -8.08
N GLY A 65 4.77 -8.48 -7.35
CA GLY A 65 5.15 -9.82 -6.90
C GLY A 65 4.16 -10.41 -5.90
N GLY A 66 3.66 -9.59 -4.97
CA GLY A 66 2.74 -10.02 -3.92
C GLY A 66 1.36 -10.37 -4.45
N TYR A 67 0.76 -9.54 -5.30
CA TYR A 67 -0.53 -9.84 -5.91
C TYR A 67 -0.42 -10.98 -6.93
N GLY A 68 0.69 -11.11 -7.65
CA GLY A 68 0.98 -12.30 -8.46
C GLY A 68 1.01 -13.57 -7.63
N LEU A 69 1.67 -13.54 -6.46
CA LEU A 69 1.70 -14.67 -5.54
C LEU A 69 0.33 -15.02 -4.96
N ILE A 70 -0.49 -14.00 -4.61
CA ILE A 70 -1.87 -14.22 -4.14
C ILE A 70 -2.75 -14.82 -5.25
N ALA A 71 -2.57 -14.40 -6.52
CA ALA A 71 -3.33 -14.95 -7.63
C ALA A 71 -3.04 -16.45 -7.84
N LEU A 72 -1.79 -16.87 -7.62
CA LEU A 72 -1.38 -18.28 -7.70
C LEU A 72 -1.78 -19.09 -6.45
N PHE A 73 -1.66 -18.48 -5.27
CA PHE A 73 -1.91 -19.11 -3.98
C PHE A 73 -2.82 -18.23 -3.13
N PRO A 74 -4.16 -18.23 -3.37
CA PRO A 74 -5.12 -17.35 -2.68
C PRO A 74 -5.45 -17.86 -1.27
N VAL A 75 -4.42 -18.08 -0.45
CA VAL A 75 -4.53 -18.57 0.92
C VAL A 75 -4.19 -17.47 1.93
N LEU A 76 -4.87 -17.49 3.09
CA LEU A 76 -4.75 -16.44 4.11
C LEU A 76 -3.31 -16.11 4.54
N PRO A 77 -2.40 -17.08 4.76
CA PRO A 77 -1.03 -16.76 5.16
C PRO A 77 -0.26 -15.94 4.10
N VAL A 78 -0.44 -16.26 2.82
CA VAL A 78 0.19 -15.55 1.69
C VAL A 78 -0.34 -14.13 1.61
N ILE A 79 -1.65 -13.96 1.65
CA ILE A 79 -2.30 -12.64 1.64
C ILE A 79 -1.81 -11.80 2.81
N ARG A 80 -1.75 -12.38 4.01
CA ARG A 80 -1.28 -11.69 5.21
C ARG A 80 0.18 -11.25 5.07
N MET A 81 1.07 -12.12 4.59
CA MET A 81 2.48 -11.77 4.39
C MET A 81 2.64 -10.62 3.38
N VAL A 82 1.96 -10.70 2.24
CA VAL A 82 1.99 -9.66 1.20
C VAL A 82 1.46 -8.34 1.76
N LYS A 83 0.33 -8.36 2.45
CA LYS A 83 -0.24 -7.16 3.08
C LYS A 83 0.67 -6.56 4.15
N ILE A 84 1.38 -7.38 4.93
CA ILE A 84 2.37 -6.88 5.89
C ILE A 84 3.51 -6.16 5.15
N ALA A 85 4.07 -6.78 4.12
CA ALA A 85 5.16 -6.18 3.34
C ALA A 85 4.74 -4.87 2.65
N GLU A 86 3.56 -4.86 2.02
CA GLU A 86 2.97 -3.69 1.35
C GLU A 86 2.77 -2.53 2.34
N ASN A 87 2.03 -2.75 3.43
CA ASN A 87 1.72 -1.69 4.40
C ASN A 87 2.96 -1.20 5.16
N SER A 88 3.86 -2.11 5.54
CA SER A 88 5.08 -1.71 6.26
C SER A 88 6.01 -0.86 5.40
N THR A 89 6.12 -1.17 4.10
CA THR A 89 6.90 -0.39 3.14
C THR A 89 6.22 0.94 2.81
N ASP A 90 4.88 0.94 2.69
CA ASP A 90 4.12 2.16 2.42
C ASP A 90 4.28 3.20 3.53
N TYR A 91 4.08 2.79 4.79
CA TYR A 91 4.19 3.66 5.96
C TYR A 91 5.61 4.16 6.24
N SER A 92 6.63 3.48 5.73
CA SER A 92 8.03 3.84 5.94
C SER A 92 8.68 4.46 4.70
N LEU A 93 9.21 3.61 3.83
CA LEU A 93 9.99 4.00 2.67
C LEU A 93 9.17 4.84 1.68
N GLN A 94 7.96 4.39 1.32
CA GLN A 94 7.17 5.07 0.29
C GLN A 94 6.75 6.46 0.75
N ASN A 95 6.26 6.59 1.99
CA ASN A 95 5.93 7.88 2.58
C ASN A 95 7.14 8.82 2.59
N THR A 96 8.33 8.31 2.96
CA THR A 96 9.57 9.09 2.93
C THR A 96 9.92 9.54 1.50
N VAL A 97 9.93 8.62 0.54
CA VAL A 97 10.24 8.90 -0.87
C VAL A 97 9.25 9.90 -1.47
N ARG A 98 7.94 9.76 -1.18
CA ARG A 98 6.91 10.69 -1.65
C ARG A 98 7.20 12.11 -1.18
N ASN A 99 7.57 12.30 0.09
CA ASN A 99 7.92 13.63 0.60
C ASN A 99 9.21 14.19 -0.05
N ILE A 100 10.17 13.33 -0.38
CA ILE A 100 11.41 13.71 -1.06
C ILE A 100 11.15 14.17 -2.52
N LEU A 101 10.17 13.58 -3.20
CA LEU A 101 9.76 13.99 -4.55
C LEU A 101 9.28 15.45 -4.61
N PHE A 102 8.81 16.02 -3.49
CA PHE A 102 8.38 17.40 -3.36
C PHE A 102 9.46 18.36 -2.82
N LEU A 103 10.70 17.90 -2.59
CA LEU A 103 11.80 18.80 -2.21
C LEU A 103 12.21 19.79 -3.32
N PRO A 104 12.29 19.40 -4.62
CA PRO A 104 12.68 20.32 -5.68
C PRO A 104 11.52 21.16 -6.25
N THR A 105 10.37 21.22 -5.58
CA THR A 105 9.20 21.99 -6.02
C THR A 105 9.06 23.30 -5.25
N THR A 106 8.51 24.34 -5.87
CA THR A 106 8.19 25.60 -5.16
C THR A 106 7.17 25.36 -4.04
N ARG A 107 7.08 26.30 -3.08
CA ARG A 107 6.08 26.22 -1.98
C ARG A 107 4.65 26.12 -2.51
N GLU A 108 4.33 26.88 -3.55
CA GLU A 108 3.01 26.89 -4.16
C GLU A 108 2.70 25.55 -4.86
N GLN A 109 3.63 25.06 -5.67
CA GLN A 109 3.53 23.75 -6.33
C GLN A 109 3.36 22.62 -5.32
N LYS A 110 4.14 22.65 -4.23
CA LYS A 110 4.03 21.66 -3.14
C LYS A 110 2.68 21.73 -2.45
N TYR A 111 2.19 22.92 -2.10
CA TYR A 111 0.93 23.08 -1.38
C TYR A 111 -0.26 22.60 -2.23
N LYS A 112 -0.37 23.13 -3.46
CA LYS A 112 -1.44 22.75 -4.40
C LYS A 112 -1.33 21.29 -4.82
N GLY A 113 -0.13 20.85 -5.22
CA GLY A 113 0.11 19.50 -5.71
C GLY A 113 -0.14 18.43 -4.65
N LYS A 114 0.39 18.63 -3.43
CA LYS A 114 0.16 17.67 -2.34
C LYS A 114 -1.30 17.61 -1.93
N GLN A 115 -1.99 18.74 -1.85
CA GLN A 115 -3.42 18.77 -1.54
C GLN A 115 -4.26 18.03 -2.60
N VAL A 116 -3.96 18.22 -3.88
CA VAL A 116 -4.67 17.52 -4.96
C VAL A 116 -4.41 16.02 -4.88
N VAL A 117 -3.17 15.59 -4.63
CA VAL A 117 -2.85 14.16 -4.49
C VAL A 117 -3.55 13.57 -3.26
N ASP A 118 -3.34 14.15 -2.08
CA ASP A 118 -3.76 13.57 -0.80
C ASP A 118 -5.28 13.67 -0.59
N SER A 119 -5.96 14.66 -1.18
CA SER A 119 -7.40 14.85 -1.02
C SER A 119 -8.21 14.40 -2.23
N PHE A 120 -7.80 14.72 -3.45
CA PHE A 120 -8.61 14.40 -4.63
C PHE A 120 -8.30 12.99 -5.15
N PHE A 121 -7.03 12.70 -5.45
CA PHE A 121 -6.66 11.41 -6.06
C PHE A 121 -6.82 10.23 -5.09
N VAL A 122 -6.55 10.40 -3.80
CA VAL A 122 -6.84 9.36 -2.80
C VAL A 122 -8.34 9.06 -2.77
N ARG A 123 -9.20 10.08 -2.73
CA ARG A 123 -10.67 9.90 -2.70
C ARG A 123 -11.23 9.33 -3.99
N LEU A 124 -10.70 9.77 -5.13
CA LEU A 124 -11.04 9.19 -6.42
C LEU A 124 -10.64 7.71 -6.47
N GLY A 125 -9.47 7.37 -5.92
CA GLY A 125 -9.02 5.99 -5.74
C GLY A 125 -9.98 5.17 -4.90
N ASP A 126 -10.39 5.67 -3.73
CA ASP A 126 -11.36 5.00 -2.85
C ASP A 126 -12.69 4.74 -3.59
N ALA A 127 -13.20 5.73 -4.34
CA ALA A 127 -14.43 5.60 -5.11
C ALA A 127 -14.30 4.57 -6.24
N MET A 128 -13.22 4.60 -7.02
CA MET A 128 -12.96 3.63 -8.07
C MET A 128 -12.81 2.21 -7.50
N GLN A 129 -12.11 2.05 -6.37
CA GLN A 129 -11.97 0.78 -5.69
C GLN A 129 -13.34 0.23 -5.27
N ALA A 130 -14.21 1.06 -4.69
CA ALA A 130 -15.55 0.65 -4.28
C ALA A 130 -16.38 0.17 -5.48
N VAL A 131 -16.32 0.87 -6.61
CA VAL A 131 -16.99 0.47 -7.85
C VAL A 131 -16.45 -0.86 -8.37
N VAL A 132 -15.12 -1.02 -8.45
CA VAL A 132 -14.48 -2.27 -8.91
C VAL A 132 -14.88 -3.44 -8.03
N VAL A 133 -14.85 -3.29 -6.70
CA VAL A 133 -15.23 -4.34 -5.77
C VAL A 133 -16.73 -4.65 -5.90
N PHE A 134 -17.59 -3.64 -6.00
CA PHE A 134 -19.03 -3.84 -6.17
C PHE A 134 -19.35 -4.59 -7.47
N VAL A 135 -18.79 -4.17 -8.61
CA VAL A 135 -19.00 -4.84 -9.90
C VAL A 135 -18.40 -6.24 -9.88
N GLY A 136 -17.18 -6.38 -9.36
CA GLY A 136 -16.51 -7.66 -9.26
C GLY A 136 -17.27 -8.68 -8.42
N THR A 137 -17.80 -8.28 -7.27
CA THR A 137 -18.53 -9.18 -6.36
C THR A 137 -19.98 -9.40 -6.77
N SER A 138 -20.72 -8.34 -7.08
CA SER A 138 -22.18 -8.39 -7.30
C SER A 138 -22.57 -8.79 -8.72
N VAL A 139 -21.74 -8.47 -9.73
CA VAL A 139 -22.09 -8.69 -11.15
C VAL A 139 -21.26 -9.83 -11.74
N LEU A 140 -19.95 -9.84 -11.48
CA LEU A 140 -19.03 -10.78 -12.12
C LEU A 140 -18.77 -12.05 -11.28
N ALA A 141 -19.23 -12.08 -10.01
CA ALA A 141 -18.90 -13.15 -9.05
C ALA A 141 -17.40 -13.48 -9.03
N ALA A 142 -16.57 -12.45 -9.13
CA ALA A 142 -15.13 -12.57 -9.28
C ALA A 142 -14.49 -13.23 -8.05
N SER A 143 -13.62 -14.20 -8.31
CA SER A 143 -12.86 -14.87 -7.27
C SER A 143 -11.78 -13.95 -6.65
N LEU A 144 -11.28 -14.30 -5.48
CA LEU A 144 -10.15 -13.62 -4.86
C LEU A 144 -8.90 -13.60 -5.76
N ALA A 145 -8.65 -14.71 -6.48
CA ALA A 145 -7.55 -14.80 -7.43
C ALA A 145 -7.73 -13.83 -8.61
N SER A 146 -8.96 -13.63 -9.08
CA SER A 146 -9.29 -12.66 -10.14
C SER A 146 -9.01 -11.23 -9.69
N PHE A 147 -9.37 -10.86 -8.45
CA PHE A 147 -9.02 -9.56 -7.88
C PHE A 147 -7.51 -9.38 -7.72
N ALA A 148 -6.81 -10.42 -7.28
CA ALA A 148 -5.36 -10.37 -7.15
C ALA A 148 -4.67 -10.20 -8.51
N ALA A 149 -5.10 -10.93 -9.55
CA ALA A 149 -4.59 -10.78 -10.91
C ALA A 149 -4.84 -9.36 -11.45
N PHE A 150 -6.04 -8.82 -11.24
CA PHE A 150 -6.37 -7.45 -11.63
C PHE A 150 -5.50 -6.41 -10.91
N ASN A 151 -5.29 -6.57 -9.61
CA ASN A 151 -4.38 -5.70 -8.83
C ASN A 151 -2.93 -5.82 -9.31
N ALA A 152 -2.47 -7.02 -9.70
CA ALA A 152 -1.14 -7.20 -10.25
C ALA A 152 -0.97 -6.42 -11.57
N ILE A 153 -1.98 -6.41 -12.45
CA ILE A 153 -1.98 -5.63 -13.69
C ILE A 153 -1.88 -4.13 -13.39
N ILE A 154 -2.71 -3.63 -12.46
CA ILE A 154 -2.64 -2.22 -12.04
C ILE A 154 -1.28 -1.89 -11.43
N ALA A 155 -0.73 -2.79 -10.62
CA ALA A 155 0.58 -2.62 -9.99
C ALA A 155 1.72 -2.57 -11.03
N ILE A 156 1.61 -3.29 -12.16
CA ILE A 156 2.56 -3.19 -13.27
C ILE A 156 2.49 -1.80 -13.90
N VAL A 157 1.29 -1.29 -14.17
CA VAL A 157 1.12 0.08 -14.68
C VAL A 157 1.70 1.10 -13.71
N TRP A 158 1.43 0.95 -12.41
CA TRP A 158 2.01 1.79 -11.37
C TRP A 158 3.54 1.71 -11.33
N MET A 159 4.13 0.52 -11.47
CA MET A 159 5.58 0.34 -11.53
C MET A 159 6.21 1.10 -12.70
N VAL A 160 5.58 1.06 -13.88
CA VAL A 160 6.03 1.83 -15.05
C VAL A 160 5.97 3.33 -14.76
N LEU A 161 4.87 3.82 -14.18
CA LEU A 161 4.73 5.22 -13.80
C LEU A 161 5.77 5.64 -12.75
N ALA A 162 6.01 4.80 -11.73
CA ALA A 162 7.04 5.01 -10.71
C ALA A 162 8.43 5.13 -11.34
N PHE A 163 8.77 4.25 -12.29
CA PHE A 163 10.03 4.33 -13.03
C PHE A 163 10.16 5.63 -13.83
N MET A 164 9.10 6.03 -14.55
CA MET A 164 9.08 7.28 -15.32
C MET A 164 9.26 8.50 -14.42
N ILE A 165 8.59 8.54 -13.26
CA ILE A 165 8.71 9.62 -12.27
C ILE A 165 10.14 9.64 -11.70
N GLY A 166 10.68 8.49 -11.31
CA GLY A 166 12.06 8.38 -10.81
C GLY A 166 13.11 8.88 -11.80
N LYS A 167 12.93 8.57 -13.09
CA LYS A 167 13.80 9.09 -14.17
C LYS A 167 13.72 10.61 -14.28
N LYS A 168 12.52 11.19 -14.29
CA LYS A 168 12.32 12.65 -14.35
C LYS A 168 12.85 13.37 -13.11
N TYR A 169 12.67 12.79 -11.93
CA TYR A 169 13.21 13.32 -10.68
C TYR A 169 14.74 13.41 -10.72
N ARG A 170 15.42 12.36 -11.19
CA ARG A 170 16.88 12.35 -11.35
C ARG A 170 17.36 13.40 -12.35
N GLN A 171 16.62 13.63 -13.43
CA GLN A 171 16.96 14.66 -14.42
C GLN A 171 16.89 16.06 -13.82
N ARG A 172 15.78 16.39 -13.15
CA ARG A 172 15.57 17.72 -12.54
C ARG A 172 16.54 18.03 -11.39
N THR A 173 16.92 17.02 -10.63
CA THR A 173 17.89 17.19 -9.53
C THR A 173 19.34 17.27 -10.03
N ALA A 174 19.63 16.77 -11.23
CA ALA A 174 20.96 16.86 -11.83
C ALA A 174 21.21 18.19 -12.57
N THR A 175 20.17 18.84 -13.10
CA THR A 175 20.32 20.10 -13.85
C THR A 175 20.34 21.36 -12.97
N ASN A 176 20.10 21.26 -11.66
CA ASN A 176 19.92 22.41 -10.74
C ASN A 176 18.93 23.46 -11.26
N GLU A 177 18.06 23.12 -12.22
CA GLU A 177 17.01 24.02 -12.70
C GLU A 177 16.04 24.26 -11.54
N PRO A 178 15.95 25.50 -11.02
CA PRO A 178 14.87 25.85 -10.11
C PRO A 178 13.55 25.60 -10.83
N SER A 179 12.58 25.03 -10.14
CA SER A 179 11.22 24.98 -10.65
C SER A 179 10.71 26.42 -10.83
N ASP A 180 10.60 26.88 -12.08
CA ASP A 180 9.86 28.09 -12.46
C ASP A 180 8.40 28.02 -11.97
#